data_AF-D5K8D9-F1
#
_entry.id   AF-D5K8D9-F1
#
_cell.length_a   1.000
_cell.length_b   1.000
_cell.length_c   1.000
_cell.angle_alpha   90.00
_cell.angle_beta   90.00
_cell.angle_gamma   90.00
#
_symmetry.space_group_name_H-M   'P 1'
#
loop_
_entity.id
_entity.type
_entity.pdbx_description
1 polymer ?
#
loop_
_entity_poly.entity_id
_entity_poly.type
_entity_poly.pdbx_seq_one_letter_code
_entity_poly.pdbx_strand_id
1 'polypeptide(L)'
;MRNLFALTPMALALCTASAAWADEGEAKEGFIEGSSLQLLTRNYYFNHDRRHASGHDSKEWAQGFIATFQSGYTPGVVGFGVDAYGMLGLKLDGGG
;
A
#
# COMPACT_ATOMS: atom_id res chain seq x y z
N MET A 1 -43.13 -14.26 -23.41
CA MET A 1 -43.11 -14.25 -21.94
C MET A 1 -41.75 -14.80 -21.51
N ARG A 2 -40.84 -13.91 -21.09
CA ARG A 2 -40.29 -13.82 -19.71
C ARG A 2 -39.33 -15.00 -19.42
N ASN A 3 -38.01 -14.82 -19.31
CA ASN A 3 -37.33 -14.04 -18.28
C ASN A 3 -35.91 -13.61 -18.72
N LEU A 4 -35.66 -12.30 -18.77
CA LEU A 4 -34.36 -11.63 -18.96
C LEU A 4 -33.77 -11.09 -17.63
N PHE A 5 -34.19 -11.64 -16.48
CA PHE A 5 -33.87 -11.07 -15.16
C PHE A 5 -33.20 -12.08 -14.23
N ALA A 6 -31.95 -12.42 -14.51
CA ALA A 6 -31.07 -13.06 -13.55
C ALA A 6 -29.69 -12.37 -13.45
N LEU A 7 -29.64 -11.06 -13.75
CA LEU A 7 -28.52 -10.19 -13.38
C LEU A 7 -28.89 -9.51 -12.07
N THR A 8 -28.71 -10.25 -10.98
CA THR A 8 -28.90 -9.78 -9.61
C THR A 8 -27.90 -8.64 -9.33
N PRO A 9 -28.32 -7.49 -8.76
CA PRO A 9 -27.52 -6.27 -8.61
C PRO A 9 -26.35 -6.36 -7.59
N MET A 10 -25.93 -7.56 -7.21
CA MET A 10 -24.89 -7.80 -6.20
C MET A 10 -23.45 -7.74 -6.75
N ALA A 11 -23.27 -7.70 -8.08
CA ALA A 11 -21.94 -7.69 -8.71
C ALA A 11 -21.31 -6.30 -8.83
N LEU A 12 -21.98 -5.24 -8.35
CA LEU A 12 -21.52 -3.85 -8.47
C LEU A 12 -21.15 -3.20 -7.12
N ALA A 13 -21.09 -3.96 -6.04
CA ALA A 13 -20.82 -3.45 -4.71
C ALA A 13 -19.57 -4.10 -4.10
N LEU A 14 -18.38 -3.82 -4.66
CA LEU A 14 -17.11 -3.85 -3.91
C LEU A 14 -15.96 -3.24 -4.74
N CYS A 15 -16.04 -1.95 -5.07
CA CYS A 15 -14.87 -1.20 -5.57
C CYS A 15 -14.74 0.20 -4.97
N THR A 16 -15.32 0.42 -3.78
CA THR A 16 -15.26 1.71 -3.08
C THR A 16 -14.56 1.55 -1.74
N ALA A 17 -13.25 1.32 -1.74
CA ALA A 17 -12.43 1.42 -0.54
C ALA A 17 -10.97 1.78 -0.88
N SER A 18 -10.80 2.84 -1.67
CA SER A 18 -9.62 3.69 -1.61
C SER A 18 -9.93 4.99 -2.33
N ALA A 19 -10.76 5.83 -1.71
CA ALA A 19 -10.71 7.26 -1.95
C ALA A 19 -9.40 7.79 -1.36
N ALA A 20 -8.28 7.47 -2.03
CA ALA A 20 -7.17 8.40 -2.04
C ALA A 20 -7.72 9.61 -2.77
N TRP A 21 -7.85 10.74 -2.06
CA TRP A 21 -8.17 12.02 -2.65
C TRP A 21 -7.05 12.31 -3.65
N ALA A 22 -7.27 11.97 -4.93
CA ALA A 22 -6.45 12.45 -6.00
C ALA A 22 -6.81 13.92 -6.15
N ASP A 23 -5.90 14.78 -5.70
CA ASP A 23 -5.92 16.21 -5.97
C ASP A 23 -6.11 16.37 -7.50
N GLU A 24 -7.25 16.91 -7.93
CA GLU A 24 -7.44 17.41 -9.32
C GLU A 24 -6.62 18.71 -9.51
N GLY A 25 -5.36 18.69 -9.09
CA GLY A 25 -4.39 19.72 -9.38
C GLY A 25 -3.80 19.46 -10.76
N GLU A 26 -3.53 20.53 -11.52
CA GLU A 26 -2.76 20.46 -12.77
C GLU A 26 -1.62 19.44 -12.67
N ALA A 27 -1.37 18.70 -13.76
CA ALA A 27 -0.23 17.80 -13.84
C ALA A 27 1.02 18.58 -13.43
N LYS A 28 1.52 18.34 -12.21
CA LYS A 28 2.67 19.06 -11.69
C LYS A 28 3.89 18.55 -12.43
N GLU A 29 4.38 19.36 -13.36
CA GLU A 29 5.55 19.04 -14.18
C GLU A 29 6.81 19.71 -13.61
N GLY A 30 7.93 18.99 -13.66
CA GLY A 30 9.20 19.43 -13.11
C GLY A 30 9.75 18.47 -12.08
N PHE A 31 11.05 18.57 -11.80
CA PHE A 31 11.74 17.62 -10.92
C PHE A 31 11.18 17.65 -9.49
N ILE A 32 10.89 18.85 -8.97
CA ILE A 32 10.36 19.02 -7.60
C ILE A 32 8.83 18.99 -7.63
N GLU A 33 8.22 19.69 -8.57
CA GLU A 33 6.77 19.86 -8.68
C GLU A 33 6.07 18.51 -8.93
N GLY A 34 6.66 17.66 -9.78
CA GLY A 34 6.19 16.30 -10.05
C GLY A 34 6.63 15.26 -9.03
N SER A 35 7.28 15.67 -7.93
CA SER A 35 7.68 14.72 -6.89
C SER A 35 6.48 14.22 -6.09
N SER A 36 6.53 12.94 -5.71
CA SER A 36 5.58 12.34 -4.77
C SER A 36 6.30 11.59 -3.65
N LEU A 37 5.73 11.67 -2.45
CA LEU A 37 6.15 10.89 -1.29
C LEU A 37 4.95 10.15 -0.73
N GLN A 38 5.07 8.83 -0.63
CA GLN A 38 4.08 7.97 0.00
C GLN A 38 4.69 7.31 1.23
N LEU A 39 3.99 7.40 2.36
CA LEU A 39 4.35 6.71 3.59
C LEU A 39 3.28 5.69 3.94
N LEU A 40 3.60 4.42 3.77
CA LEU A 40 2.76 3.32 4.23
C LEU A 40 3.16 2.93 5.65
N THR A 41 2.26 3.18 6.60
CA THR A 41 2.36 2.65 7.97
C THR A 41 1.59 1.34 8.05
N ARG A 42 2.25 0.24 8.42
CA ARG A 42 1.63 -1.08 8.56
C ARG A 42 1.74 -1.57 9.99
N ASN A 43 0.63 -1.62 10.71
CA ASN A 43 0.56 -2.40 11.94
C ASN A 43 0.24 -3.86 11.57
N TYR A 44 1.02 -4.81 12.07
CA TYR A 44 0.90 -6.22 11.70
C TYR A 44 0.99 -7.12 12.93
N TYR A 45 -0.06 -7.88 13.18
CA TYR A 45 -0.10 -8.93 14.19
C TYR A 45 -0.18 -10.30 13.51
N PHE A 46 0.67 -11.23 13.95
CA PHE A 46 0.72 -12.59 13.45
C PHE A 46 0.70 -13.58 14.61
N ASN A 47 -0.14 -14.60 14.49
CA ASN A 47 -0.24 -15.69 15.45
C ASN A 47 -0.33 -17.02 14.70
N HIS A 48 0.69 -17.85 14.87
CA HIS A 48 0.78 -19.18 14.29
C HIS A 48 0.88 -20.23 15.39
N ASP A 49 -0.25 -20.87 15.65
CA ASP A 49 -0.43 -21.96 16.60
C ASP A 49 0.04 -23.29 15.98
N ARG A 50 1.07 -23.91 16.57
CA ARG A 50 1.65 -25.17 16.06
C ARG A 50 1.15 -26.36 16.86
N ARG A 51 0.00 -26.91 16.47
CA ARG A 51 -0.67 -27.99 17.22
C ARG A 51 -0.03 -29.39 17.12
N HIS A 52 0.98 -29.58 16.26
CA HIS A 52 1.57 -30.92 16.01
C HIS A 52 3.09 -30.94 15.87
N ALA A 53 3.78 -29.82 16.11
CA ALA A 53 5.23 -29.76 16.13
C ALA A 53 5.70 -29.48 17.55
N SER A 54 6.81 -30.06 17.99
CA SER A 54 7.46 -29.77 19.28
C SER A 54 8.06 -28.36 19.37
N GLY A 55 7.55 -27.41 18.58
CA GLY A 55 8.04 -26.04 18.50
C GLY A 55 7.09 -25.09 19.21
N HIS A 56 7.64 -24.03 19.79
CA HIS A 56 6.84 -22.97 20.41
C HIS A 56 5.90 -22.30 19.41
N ASP A 57 4.75 -21.85 19.91
CA ASP A 57 3.85 -20.96 19.18
C ASP A 57 4.62 -19.71 18.74
N SER A 58 4.38 -19.26 17.51
CA SER A 58 4.99 -18.02 17.01
C SER A 58 3.95 -16.92 17.03
N LYS A 59 4.12 -15.98 17.96
CA LYS A 59 3.34 -14.74 18.04
C LYS A 59 4.28 -13.58 17.82
N GLU A 60 3.91 -12.69 16.92
CA GLU A 60 4.69 -11.51 16.59
C GLU A 60 3.75 -10.32 16.37
N TRP A 61 4.14 -9.17 16.90
CA TRP A 61 3.50 -7.89 16.68
C TRP A 61 4.56 -6.88 16.26
N ALA A 62 4.36 -6.28 15.09
CA ALA A 62 5.30 -5.32 14.53
C ALA A 62 4.59 -4.11 13.93
N GLN A 63 5.31 -2.99 13.91
CA GLN A 63 4.96 -1.79 13.17
C GLN A 63 5.98 -1.57 12.06
N GLY A 64 5.51 -1.60 10.82
CA GLY A 64 6.29 -1.27 9.63
C GLY A 64 6.03 0.17 9.17
N PHE A 65 7.07 0.81 8.65
CA PHE A 65 7.03 2.06 7.91
C PHE A 65 7.74 1.85 6.58
N ILE A 66 7.04 2.09 5.47
CA ILE A 66 7.60 2.02 4.13
C ILE A 66 7.41 3.38 3.48
N ALA A 67 8.51 4.07 3.22
CA ALA A 67 8.54 5.33 2.51
C ALA A 67 8.96 5.07 1.06
N THR A 68 8.17 5.58 0.12
CA THR A 68 8.47 5.57 -1.31
C THR A 68 8.48 7.01 -1.79
N PHE A 69 9.64 7.48 -2.23
CA PHE A 69 9.81 8.79 -2.83
C PHE A 69 10.13 8.62 -4.31
N GLN A 70 9.47 9.40 -5.16
CA GLN A 70 9.80 9.50 -6.58
C GLN A 70 9.84 10.99 -6.92
N SER A 71 10.94 11.44 -7.52
CA SER A 71 10.98 12.78 -8.07
C SER A 71 10.17 12.86 -9.37
N GLY A 72 9.81 14.07 -9.79
CA GLY A 72 9.47 14.28 -11.19
C GLY A 72 10.72 14.23 -12.07
N TYR A 73 10.57 14.49 -13.37
CA TYR A 73 11.69 14.57 -14.29
C TYR A 73 12.14 16.02 -14.50
N THR A 74 13.44 16.24 -14.67
CA THR A 74 13.98 17.55 -15.11
C THR A 74 13.43 17.94 -16.49
N PRO A 75 13.09 19.21 -16.76
CA PRO A 75 12.67 19.65 -18.08
C PRO A 75 13.77 19.51 -19.13
N GLY A 76 13.41 19.13 -20.35
CA GLY A 76 14.33 19.04 -21.49
C GLY A 76 14.02 17.85 -22.39
N VAL A 77 14.79 17.71 -23.48
CA VAL A 77 14.64 16.59 -24.43
C VAL A 77 14.93 15.24 -23.76
N VAL A 78 15.76 15.23 -22.72
CA VAL A 78 16.01 14.09 -21.84
C VAL A 78 15.78 14.53 -20.41
N GLY A 79 14.84 13.88 -19.73
CA GLY A 79 14.53 14.13 -18.32
C GLY A 79 15.27 13.16 -17.40
N PHE A 80 15.74 13.67 -16.27
CA PHE A 80 16.35 12.87 -15.20
C PHE A 80 15.45 12.89 -13.97
N GLY A 81 15.32 11.74 -13.33
CA GLY A 81 14.55 11.54 -12.10
C GLY A 81 15.32 10.66 -11.10
N VAL A 82 14.91 10.68 -9.84
CA VAL A 82 15.48 9.88 -8.76
C VAL A 82 14.35 9.27 -7.93
N ASP A 83 14.47 7.96 -7.69
CA ASP A 83 13.58 7.22 -6.81
C ASP A 83 14.35 6.76 -5.57
N ALA A 84 13.67 6.79 -4.42
CA ALA A 84 14.23 6.33 -3.15
C ALA A 84 13.19 5.53 -2.35
N TYR A 85 13.66 4.47 -1.68
CA TYR A 85 12.84 3.60 -0.85
C TYR A 85 13.46 3.47 0.54
N GLY A 86 12.64 3.68 1.57
CA GLY A 86 13.02 3.51 2.97
C GLY A 86 12.09 2.52 3.64
N MET A 87 12.64 1.55 4.37
CA MET A 87 11.86 0.55 5.10
C MET A 87 12.37 0.46 6.53
N LEU A 88 11.45 0.56 7.50
CA LEU A 88 11.73 0.42 8.91
C LEU A 88 10.71 -0.54 9.53
N GLY A 89 11.19 -1.57 10.21
CA GLY A 89 10.37 -2.47 11.01
C GLY A 89 10.71 -2.32 12.49
N LEU A 90 9.71 -2.04 13.31
CA LEU A 90 9.82 -2.03 14.77
C LEU A 90 9.09 -3.25 15.31
N LYS A 91 9.80 -4.10 16.05
CA LYS A 91 9.17 -5.14 16.86
C LYS A 91 8.50 -4.47 18.07
N LEU A 92 7.23 -4.75 18.26
CA LEU A 92 6.45 -4.27 19.40
C LEU A 92 6.35 -5.36 20.48
N ASP A 93 5.99 -6.58 20.06
CA ASP A 93 5.92 -7.75 20.93
C ASP A 93 6.17 -9.02 20.10
N GLY A 94 6.53 -10.10 20.76
CA GLY A 94 6.73 -11.38 20.10
C GLY A 94 8.05 -12.06 20.47
N GLY A 95 8.02 -13.38 20.32
CA GLY A 95 9.08 -14.29 20.71
C GLY A 95 8.69 -15.72 20.37
N GLY A 96 9.63 -16.45 19.79
CA GLY A 96 9.70 -17.91 19.81
C GLY A 96 10.74 -18.36 20.81
#